data_AF-W9W8B3-F1
#
_entry.id   AF-W9W8B3-F1
#
_cell.length_a   1.000
_cell.length_b   1.000
_cell.length_c   1.000
_cell.angle_alpha   90.00
_cell.angle_beta   90.00
_cell.angle_gamma   90.00
#
_symmetry.space_group_name_H-M   'P 1'
#
loop_
_entity.id
_entity.type
_entity.pdbx_description
1 polymer ?
#
loop_
_entity_poly.entity_id
_entity_poly.type
_entity_poly.pdbx_seq_one_letter_code
_entity_poly.pdbx_strand_id
1 'polypeptide(L)' 'MPIAIRTVASKVRSYCSAQANNRKKIEEETLPNYNSSVFYPARIGEVLAPKYRVVDKLGFGAKSTV' A
#
# COMPACT_ATOMS: atom_id res chain seq x y z
N MET A 1 -46.59 15.81 12.09
CA MET A 1 -45.44 15.97 13.00
C MET A 1 -44.27 15.18 12.41
N PRO A 2 -43.24 15.82 11.79
CA PRO A 2 -42.13 15.08 11.22
C PRO A 2 -41.06 14.79 12.28
N ILE A 3 -40.67 13.53 12.40
CA ILE A 3 -39.57 13.06 13.25
C ILE A 3 -38.25 13.43 12.57
N ALA A 4 -37.47 14.30 13.21
CA ALA A 4 -36.14 14.69 12.74
C ALA A 4 -35.14 13.56 13.04
N ILE A 5 -34.82 12.77 12.02
CA ILE A 5 -33.71 11.80 12.08
C ILE A 5 -32.42 12.63 12.05
N ARG A 6 -31.73 12.68 13.20
CA ARG A 6 -30.41 13.29 13.33
C ARG A 6 -29.44 12.56 12.40
N THR A 7 -29.07 13.22 11.30
CA THR A 7 -27.97 12.78 10.44
C THR A 7 -26.70 12.67 11.28
N VAL A 8 -26.22 11.45 11.48
CA VAL A 8 -24.90 11.22 12.08
C VAL A 8 -23.84 11.74 11.11
N ALA A 9 -23.45 12.99 11.33
CA ALA A 9 -22.40 13.67 10.59
C ALA A 9 -21.11 12.85 10.64
N SER A 10 -20.79 12.22 9.51
CA SER A 10 -19.46 12.21 8.88
C SER A 10 -18.29 12.24 9.86
N LYS A 11 -18.10 11.17 10.63
CA LYS A 11 -16.77 10.80 11.13
C LYS A 11 -16.23 9.67 10.26
N VAL A 12 -16.10 9.94 8.96
CA VAL A 12 -15.13 9.20 8.14
C VAL A 12 -13.78 9.62 8.73
N ARG A 13 -13.24 8.74 9.56
CA ARG A 13 -11.98 8.89 10.26
C ARG A 13 -10.90 9.02 9.18
N SER A 14 -10.49 10.25 8.90
CA SER A 14 -9.33 10.56 8.07
C SER A 14 -8.10 9.98 8.75
N TYR A 15 -7.74 8.75 8.39
CA TYR A 15 -6.44 8.19 8.75
C TYR A 15 -5.44 8.59 7.67
N CYS A 16 -5.02 9.85 7.65
CA CYS A 16 -3.73 10.17 7.03
C CYS A 16 -3.16 11.46 7.59
N SER A 17 -2.07 11.33 8.35
CA SER A 17 -0.89 12.24 8.32
C SER A 17 0.00 12.05 9.54
N ALA A 18 0.43 10.81 9.84
CA ALA A 18 1.50 10.60 10.82
C ALA A 18 2.16 9.22 10.65
N GLN A 19 2.96 9.05 9.60
CA GLN A 19 4.02 8.04 9.69
C GLN A 19 5.29 8.61 9.12
N ALA A 20 6.01 9.30 10.00
CA ALA A 20 7.37 9.75 9.79
C ALA A 20 8.23 8.59 9.28
N ASN A 21 9.03 8.89 8.26
CA ASN A 21 10.05 8.08 7.56
C ASN A 21 10.75 7.00 8.41
N ASN A 22 10.05 5.92 8.74
CA ASN A 22 10.64 4.65 9.12
C ASN A 22 10.11 3.63 8.12
N ARG A 23 10.65 3.68 6.90
CA ARG A 23 10.43 2.65 5.90
C ARG A 23 11.17 1.41 6.39
N LYS A 24 10.53 0.64 7.27
CA LYS A 24 10.99 -0.69 7.66
C LYS A 24 11.22 -1.46 6.35
N LYS A 25 12.43 -1.97 6.19
CA LYS A 25 12.77 -2.84 5.06
C LYS A 25 11.78 -4.00 5.09
N ILE A 26 11.12 -4.25 3.96
CA ILE A 26 10.33 -5.47 3.79
C ILE A 26 11.28 -6.67 3.76
N GLU A 27 10.77 -7.86 4.04
CA GLU A 27 11.60 -9.07 4.15
C GLU A 27 12.53 -9.27 2.94
N GLU A 28 12.06 -9.03 1.72
CA GLU A 28 12.86 -9.06 0.49
C GLU A 28 14.10 -8.14 0.54
N GLU A 29 13.95 -6.92 1.10
CA GLU A 29 15.01 -5.91 1.20
C GLU A 29 16.02 -6.21 2.33
N THR A 30 15.78 -7.25 3.14
CA THR A 30 16.72 -7.69 4.18
C THR A 30 17.75 -8.69 3.66
N LEU A 31 17.57 -9.22 2.45
CA LEU A 31 18.49 -10.20 1.87
C LEU A 31 19.85 -9.56 1.54
N PRO A 32 20.98 -10.26 1.82
CA PRO A 32 22.32 -9.70 1.65
C PRO A 32 22.66 -9.36 0.19
N ASN A 33 22.01 -10.04 -0.76
CA ASN A 33 22.22 -9.85 -2.19
C ASN A 33 21.07 -9.08 -2.87
N TYR A 34 20.19 -8.43 -2.09
CA TYR A 34 19.13 -7.61 -2.65
C TYR A 34 19.71 -6.34 -3.27
N ASN A 35 19.35 -6.09 -4.53
CA ASN A 35 19.72 -4.86 -5.22
C ASN A 35 18.45 -4.23 -5.83
N SER A 36 17.96 -3.14 -5.24
CA SER A 36 16.74 -2.47 -5.72
C SER A 36 16.85 -1.97 -7.17
N SER A 37 18.06 -1.73 -7.69
CA SER A 37 18.27 -1.20 -9.04
C SER A 37 17.98 -2.23 -10.14
N VAL A 38 17.94 -3.52 -9.81
CA VAL A 38 17.62 -4.59 -10.78
C VAL A 38 16.15 -5.02 -10.72
N PHE A 39 15.37 -4.45 -9.79
CA PHE A 39 13.96 -4.76 -9.60
C PHE A 39 13.07 -3.59 -9.96
N TYR A 40 11.84 -3.90 -10.35
CA TYR A 40 10.82 -2.88 -10.58
C TYR A 40 10.27 -2.39 -9.23
N PRO A 41 10.27 -1.07 -8.93
CA PRO A 41 9.83 -0.54 -7.65
C PRO A 41 8.30 -0.48 -7.54
N ALA A 42 7.65 -1.66 -7.52
CA ALA A 42 6.19 -1.79 -7.49
C ALA A 42 5.57 -1.16 -6.24
N ARG A 43 4.57 -0.29 -6.45
CA ARG A 43 3.81 0.39 -5.38
C ARG A 43 2.36 -0.08 -5.32
N ILE A 44 1.82 -0.22 -4.11
CA ILE A 44 0.40 -0.56 -3.95
C ILE A 44 -0.45 0.59 -4.51
N GLY A 45 -1.42 0.24 -5.36
CA GLY A 45 -2.27 1.19 -6.09
C GLY A 45 -1.76 1.57 -7.48
N GLU A 46 -0.54 1.16 -7.86
CA GLU A 46 0.01 1.38 -9.19
C GLU A 46 -0.72 0.59 -10.27
N VAL A 47 -0.86 1.16 -11.47
CA VAL A 47 -1.45 0.48 -12.63
C VAL A 47 -0.35 0.13 -13.63
N LEU A 48 -0.03 -1.16 -13.72
CA LEU A 48 0.86 -1.73 -14.73
C LEU A 48 0.09 -1.95 -16.02
N ALA A 49 0.61 -1.39 -17.11
CA ALA A 49 0.16 -1.59 -18.48
C ALA A 49 -1.39 -1.55 -18.64
N PRO A 50 -2.00 -0.36 -18.64
CA PRO A 50 -3.39 0.03 -18.29
C PRO A 50 -4.40 -0.97 -17.68
N LYS A 51 -3.98 -2.16 -17.23
CA LYS A 51 -4.83 -3.34 -17.11
C LYS A 51 -4.69 -4.01 -15.75
N TYR A 52 -3.53 -3.90 -15.12
CA TYR A 52 -3.24 -4.58 -13.86
C TYR A 52 -3.00 -3.55 -12.77
N ARG A 53 -3.84 -3.55 -11.74
CA ARG A 53 -3.63 -2.71 -10.56
C ARG A 53 -2.98 -3.55 -9.47
N VAL A 54 -1.88 -3.04 -8.92
CA VAL A 54 -1.23 -3.64 -7.74
C VAL A 54 -2.13 -3.41 -6.53
N VAL A 55 -2.66 -4.47 -5.95
CA VAL A 55 -3.59 -4.39 -4.80
C VAL A 55 -2.86 -4.64 -3.48
N ASP A 56 -1.95 -5.61 -3.46
CA ASP A 56 -1.14 -5.96 -2.29
C ASP A 56 0.14 -6.70 -2.71
N LYS A 57 1.02 -7.00 -1.76
CA LYS A 57 2.19 -7.90 -1.93
C LYS A 57 2.00 -9.11 -1.03
N LEU A 58 1.71 -10.26 -1.62
CA LEU A 58 1.42 -11.52 -0.94
C LEU A 58 2.68 -12.35 -0.69
N GLY A 59 3.72 -12.19 -1.51
CA GLY A 59 4.97 -12.93 -1.32
C GLY A 59 6.10 -12.46 -2.24
N PHE A 60 7.31 -12.92 -1.95
CA PHE A 60 8.50 -12.65 -2.75
C PHE A 60 9.32 -13.93 -2.96
N GLY A 61 9.98 -14.01 -4.12
CA GLY A 61 10.91 -15.06 -4.49
C GLY A 61 12.27 -14.47 -4.85
N ALA A 62 13.19 -15.29 -5.36
CA ALA A 62 14.56 -14.85 -5.65
C ALA A 62 14.64 -13.67 -6.64
N LYS A 63 13.67 -13.54 -7.56
CA LYS A 63 13.61 -12.46 -8.55
C LYS A 63 12.20 -11.96 -8.87
N SER A 64 11.22 -12.22 -8.01
CA SER A 64 9.81 -11.94 -8.32
C SER A 64 9.01 -11.61 -7.07
N THR A 65 7.97 -10.80 -7.23
CA THR A 65 7.01 -10.46 -6.18
C THR A 65 5.62 -10.81 -6.69
N VAL A 66 4.77 -11.33 -5.81
CA VAL A 66 3.36 -11.66 -6.08
C VAL A 66 2.48 -10.78 -5.21
#